data_AF-A0A1I7GTX4-F1
#
_entry.id   AF-A0A1I7GTX4-F1
#
_cell.length_a   1.000
_cell.length_b   1.000
_cell.length_c   1.000
_cell.angle_alpha   90.00
_cell.angle_beta   90.00
_cell.angle_gamma   90.00
#
_symmetry.space_group_name_H-M   'P 1'
#
loop_
_entity.id
_entity.type
_entity.pdbx_description
1 polymer ?
#
loop_
_entity_poly.entity_id
_entity_poly.type
_entity_poly.pdbx_seq_one_letter_code
_entity_poly.pdbx_strand_id
1 'polypeptide(L)' 'MKITVHYKSGISQVFIVPAEIQVTEFRKMAEEAGGDVLKVEFSSFNSKSCQYYAGEGKF' A
#
# COMPACT_ATOMS: atom_id res chain seq x y z
N MET A 1 -0.43 -10.03 4.46
CA MET A 1 0.39 -8.82 4.66
C MET A 1 -0.49 -7.75 5.29
N LYS A 2 0.04 -6.94 6.21
CA LYS A 2 -0.71 -5.80 6.76
C LYS A 2 -0.28 -4.54 6.04
N ILE A 3 -1.22 -3.80 5.49
CA ILE A 3 -0.98 -2.56 4.77
C ILE A 3 -1.76 -1.44 5.46
N THR A 4 -1.10 -0.34 5.76
CA THR A 4 -1.75 0.88 6.24
C THR A 4 -1.85 1.86 5.09
N VAL A 5 -3.06 2.28 4.75
CA VAL A 5 -3.35 3.28 3.73
C VAL A 5 -3.70 4.58 4.43
N HIS A 6 -3.07 5.67 4.00
CA HIS A 6 -3.40 7.03 4.42
C HIS A 6 -4.10 7.71 3.26
N TYR A 7 -5.32 8.18 3.50
CA TYR A 7 -6.12 8.89 2.51
C TYR A 7 -5.87 10.39 2.58
N LYS A 8 -6.08 11.10 1.47
CA LYS A 8 -6.01 12.57 1.44
C LYS A 8 -7.00 13.23 2.38
N SER A 9 -8.10 12.55 2.73
CA SER A 9 -9.07 12.98 3.74
C SER A 9 -8.49 13.06 5.16
N GLY A 10 -7.27 12.58 5.40
CA GLY A 10 -6.62 12.51 6.72
C GLY A 10 -6.98 11.26 7.53
N ILE A 11 -7.80 10.37 6.97
CA ILE A 11 -8.17 9.09 7.57
C ILE A 11 -7.10 8.05 7.19
N SER A 12 -6.72 7.20 8.14
CA SER A 12 -5.86 6.05 7.90
C SER A 12 -6.62 4.76 8.12
N GLN A 13 -6.48 3.79 7.21
CA GLN A 13 -7.13 2.49 7.29
C GLN A 13 -6.14 1.36 7.09
N VAL A 14 -6.35 0.27 7.83
CA VAL A 14 -5.51 -0.93 7.78
C VAL A 14 -6.23 -2.01 6.98
N PHE A 15 -5.54 -2.57 6.00
CA PHE A 15 -5.99 -3.69 5.19
C PHE A 15 -5.17 -4.94 5.49
N ILE A 16 -5.85 -6.07 5.60
CA ILE A 16 -5.24 -7.39 5.61
C ILE A 16 -5.40 -7.95 4.20
N VAL A 17 -4.27 -8.17 3.51
CA VAL A 17 -4.28 -8.60 2.11
C VAL A 17 -3.45 -9.87 1.89
N PRO A 18 -3.74 -10.67 0.85
CA PRO A 18 -2.86 -11.73 0.38
C PRO A 18 -1.47 -11.18 0.00
N ALA A 19 -0.43 -11.99 0.11
CA ALA A 19 0.93 -11.58 -0.25
C ALA A 19 1.12 -11.39 -1.77
N GLU A 20 0.28 -12.04 -2.57
CA GLU A 20 0.35 -12.07 -4.04
C GLU A 20 -0.44 -10.93 -4.71
N ILE A 21 -1.11 -10.08 -3.93
CA ILE A 21 -1.93 -8.99 -4.46
C ILE A 21 -1.05 -7.97 -5.22
N GLN A 22 -1.50 -7.56 -6.39
CA GLN A 22 -0.81 -6.51 -7.13
C GLN A 22 -1.06 -5.15 -6.50
N VAL A 23 -0.01 -4.34 -6.36
CA VAL A 23 -0.08 -3.00 -5.74
C VAL A 23 -1.03 -2.07 -6.51
N THR A 24 -1.06 -2.18 -7.84
CA THR A 24 -1.95 -1.42 -8.72
C THR A 24 -3.43 -1.76 -8.47
N GLU A 25 -3.73 -3.04 -8.32
CA GLU A 25 -5.08 -3.53 -8.04
C GLU A 25 -5.50 -3.16 -6.62
N PHE A 26 -4.62 -3.37 -5.63
CA PHE A 26 -4.85 -2.95 -4.25
C PHE A 26 -5.12 -1.45 -4.15
N ARG A 27 -4.37 -0.63 -4.87
CA ARG A 27 -4.56 0.83 -4.85
C ARG A 27 -5.95 1.21 -5.34
N LYS A 28 -6.43 0.63 -6.44
CA LYS A 28 -7.80 0.87 -6.91
C LYS A 28 -8.82 0.48 -5.86
N MET A 29 -8.68 -0.71 -5.26
CA MET A 29 -9.59 -1.15 -4.20
C MET A 29 -9.57 -0.21 -3.00
N ALA A 30 -8.40 0.28 -2.60
CA ALA A 30 -8.28 1.25 -1.52
C ALA A 30 -8.94 2.58 -1.89
N GLU A 31 -8.78 3.04 -3.13
CA GLU A 31 -9.40 4.26 -3.66
C GLU A 31 -10.93 4.16 -3.72
N GLU A 32 -11.48 3.01 -4.12
CA GLU A 32 -12.91 2.76 -4.12
C GLU A 32 -13.49 2.64 -2.70
N ALA A 33 -12.71 2.13 -1.74
CA ALA A 33 -13.16 1.97 -0.35
C ALA A 33 -13.16 3.29 0.46
N GLY A 34 -12.16 4.15 0.25
CA GLY A 34 -11.91 5.31 1.13
C GLY A 34 -11.59 6.63 0.42
N GLY A 35 -11.57 6.64 -0.92
CA GLY A 35 -11.24 7.81 -1.73
C GLY A 35 -9.74 7.95 -2.01
N ASP A 36 -9.32 9.14 -2.39
CA ASP A 36 -7.98 9.37 -2.94
C ASP A 36 -6.85 9.00 -1.96
N VAL A 37 -5.98 8.08 -2.40
CA VAL A 37 -4.89 7.54 -1.58
C VAL A 37 -3.69 8.49 -1.61
N LEU A 38 -3.26 8.92 -0.43
CA LEU A 38 -2.08 9.75 -0.25
C LEU A 38 -0.80 8.90 -0.12
N LYS A 39 -0.83 7.89 0.74
CA LYS A 39 0.35 7.07 1.08
C LYS A 39 -0.06 5.64 1.42
N VAL A 40 0.80 4.67 1.09
CA VAL A 40 0.63 3.26 1.46
C VAL A 40 1.87 2.79 2.23
N GLU A 41 1.67 2.15 3.37
CA GLU A 41 2.73 1.60 4.23
C GLU A 41 2.58 0.10 4.36
N PHE A 42 3.61 -0.63 3.96
CA PHE A 42 3.64 -2.08 4.02
C PHE A 42 4.27 -2.51 5.33
N SER A 43 3.48 -3.10 6.23
CA SER A 43 4.00 -3.73 7.44
C SER A 43 4.38 -5.17 7.08
N SER A 44 5.62 -5.36 6.61
CA SER A 44 6.21 -6.69 6.49
C SER A 44 6.52 -7.22 7.88
N PHE A 45 5.91 -8.35 8.26
CA PHE A 45 6.43 -9.15 9.36
C PHE A 45 7.81 -9.66 8.93
N ASN A 46 8.84 -9.18 9.62
CA ASN A 46 10.23 -9.46 9.31
C ASN A 46 10.47 -10.98 9.29
N SER A 47 10.69 -11.53 8.10
CA SER A 47 11.58 -12.65 7.86
C SER A 47 12.00 -12.60 6.40
N LYS A 48 13.12 -11.92 6.16
CA LYS A 48 13.93 -11.90 4.93
C LYS A 48 13.39 -11.02 3.78
N SER A 49 13.97 -9.82 3.72
CA SER A 49 14.35 -9.10 2.50
C SER A 49 13.58 -9.46 1.23
N CYS A 50 12.44 -8.84 1.01
CA CYS A 50 11.89 -8.70 -0.34
C CYS A 50 11.93 -7.20 -0.66
N GLN A 51 13.07 -6.78 -1.21
CA GLN A 51 13.22 -5.49 -1.87
C GLN A 51 12.27 -5.49 -3.06
N TYR A 52 11.27 -4.62 -3.07
CA TYR A 52 10.47 -4.38 -4.28
C TYR A 52 10.11 -2.89 -4.40
N TYR A 53 10.67 -2.32 -5.47
CA TYR A 53 10.26 -1.17 -6.27
C TYR A 53 10.11 0.21 -5.60
N ALA A 54 11.26 0.86 -5.34
CA ALA A 54 11.36 2.31 -5.50
C ALA A 54 11.98 2.56 -6.88
N GLY A 55 11.13 2.82 -7.88
CA GLY A 55 11.60 3.41 -9.13
C GLY A 55 12.03 4.84 -8.83
N GLU A 56 13.34 5.08 -8.72
CA GLU A 56 13.91 6.42 -8.79
C GLU A 56 13.61 6.98 -10.20
N GLY A 57 12.60 7.84 -10.30
CA GLY A 57 12.46 8.76 -11.41
C GLY A 57 13.57 9.81 -11.31
N LYS A 58 14.62 9.67 -12.12
CA LYS A 58 15.60 10.74 -12.35
C LYS A 58 15.05 11.72 -13.39
N PHE A 59 15.15 13.00 -13.05
CA PHE A 59 15.03 14.16 -13.94
C PHE A 59 16.23 14.23 -14.90
#